data_AF-A0A7V5N0X5-F1
#
_entry.id   AF-A0A7V5N0X5-F1
#
_cell.length_a   1.000
_cell.length_b   1.000
_cell.length_c   1.000
_cell.angle_alpha   90.00
_cell.angle_beta   90.00
_cell.angle_gamma   90.00
#
_symmetry.space_group_name_H-M   'P 1'
#
loop_
_entity.id
_entity.type
_entity.pdbx_description
1 polymer ?
#
loop_
_entity_poly.entity_id
_entity_poly.type
_entity_poly.pdbx_seq_one_letter_code
_entity_poly.pdbx_strand_id
1 'polypeptide(L)'
;MRPGAINAVELLQERTARIRKAVALGRPDRVPVVLEYAGFAARVTRTPMPEFLLELRRSVEVMIQAYELVTQGLQADGMNYGRFSPFALSYLWLS
;
A
#
# COMPACT_ATOMS: atom_id res chain seq x y z
N MET A 1 -2.22 -12.54 26.47
CA MET A 1 -3.02 -12.16 25.27
C MET A 1 -3.85 -10.95 25.61
N ARG A 2 -3.85 -9.89 24.79
CA ARG A 2 -4.72 -8.73 25.00
C ARG A 2 -6.07 -9.00 24.31
N PRO A 3 -7.22 -8.86 24.99
CA PRO A 3 -8.53 -8.96 24.36
C PRO A 3 -8.65 -7.83 23.31
N GLY A 4 -9.09 -8.17 22.09
CA GLY A 4 -9.36 -7.18 21.02
C GLY A 4 -8.29 -7.07 19.91
N ALA A 5 -7.22 -7.85 19.94
CA ALA A 5 -6.31 -7.96 18.79
C ALA A 5 -6.89 -8.98 17.80
N ILE A 6 -7.49 -8.51 16.70
CA ILE A 6 -7.84 -9.37 15.56
C ILE A 6 -6.56 -10.05 15.09
N ASN A 7 -6.59 -11.38 14.93
CA ASN A 7 -5.47 -12.14 14.41
C ASN A 7 -5.13 -11.63 13.00
N ALA A 8 -3.85 -11.28 12.75
CA ALA A 8 -3.42 -10.75 11.46
C ALA A 8 -3.80 -11.67 10.28
N VAL A 9 -3.85 -12.99 10.52
CA VAL A 9 -4.29 -13.98 9.54
C VAL A 9 -5.78 -13.85 9.23
N GLU A 10 -6.62 -13.69 10.25
CA GLU A 10 -8.08 -13.52 10.08
C GLU A 10 -8.38 -12.22 9.34
N LEU A 11 -7.71 -11.12 9.71
CA LEU A 11 -7.86 -9.83 9.03
C LEU A 11 -7.45 -9.90 7.56
N LEU A 12 -6.35 -10.60 7.26
CA LEU A 12 -5.90 -10.83 5.89
C LEU A 12 -6.94 -11.63 5.09
N GLN A 13 -7.50 -12.68 5.67
CA GLN A 13 -8.53 -13.50 5.03
C GLN A 13 -9.79 -12.70 4.74
N GLU A 14 -10.28 -11.93 5.72
CA GLU A 14 -11.45 -11.06 5.58
C GLU A 14 -11.28 -10.06 4.44
N ARG A 15 -10.17 -9.30 4.45
CA ARG A 15 -9.87 -8.29 3.41
C ARG A 15 -9.70 -8.91 2.03
N THR A 16 -9.02 -10.05 1.95
CA THR A 16 -8.83 -10.80 0.70
C THR A 16 -10.16 -11.28 0.14
N ALA A 17 -11.05 -11.83 0.99
CA ALA A 17 -12.37 -12.27 0.57
C ALA A 17 -13.22 -11.12 0.05
N ARG A 18 -13.19 -9.96 0.73
CA ARG A 18 -13.89 -8.74 0.30
C ARG A 18 -13.43 -8.27 -1.08
N ILE A 19 -12.12 -8.18 -1.28
CA ILE A 19 -11.52 -7.76 -2.57
C ILE A 19 -11.92 -8.74 -3.68
N ARG A 20 -11.76 -10.05 -3.46
CA ARG A 20 -12.09 -11.09 -4.46
C ARG A 20 -13.57 -11.04 -4.84
N LYS A 21 -14.47 -10.86 -3.87
CA LYS A 21 -15.91 -10.76 -4.12
C LYS A 21 -16.26 -9.54 -4.96
N ALA A 22 -15.62 -8.40 -4.71
CA ALA A 22 -15.81 -7.19 -5.51
C ALA A 22 -15.29 -7.35 -6.95
N VAL A 23 -14.10 -7.94 -7.13
CA VAL A 23 -13.52 -8.22 -8.46
C VAL A 23 -14.41 -9.16 -9.28
N ALA A 24 -15.05 -10.13 -8.63
CA ALA A 24 -16.02 -11.03 -9.27
C ALA A 24 -17.40 -10.39 -9.53
N LEU A 25 -17.52 -9.06 -9.40
CA LEU A 25 -18.77 -8.30 -9.55
C LEU A 25 -19.88 -8.72 -8.56
N GLY A 26 -19.50 -9.35 -7.45
CA GLY A 26 -20.39 -9.68 -6.35
C GLY A 26 -20.71 -8.47 -5.47
N ARG A 27 -21.54 -8.69 -4.44
CA ARG A 27 -21.87 -7.69 -3.42
C ARG A 27 -21.08 -7.94 -2.13
N PRO A 28 -19.91 -7.32 -1.93
CA PRO A 28 -19.19 -7.37 -0.65
C PRO A 28 -19.99 -6.68 0.47
N ASP A 29 -19.57 -6.90 1.71
CA ASP A 29 -20.12 -6.26 2.92
C ASP A 29 -19.94 -4.73 2.90
N ARG A 30 -18.87 -4.25 2.27
CA ARG A 30 -18.65 -2.84 1.90
C ARG A 30 -17.74 -2.76 0.68
N VAL A 31 -17.66 -1.58 0.07
CA VAL A 31 -16.69 -1.31 -1.01
C VAL A 31 -15.26 -1.51 -0.46
N PRO A 32 -14.44 -2.40 -1.05
CA PRO A 32 -13.05 -2.53 -0.65
C PRO A 32 -12.24 -1.32 -1.10
N VAL A 33 -11.32 -0.86 -0.25
CA VAL A 33 -10.39 0.23 -0.55
C VAL A 33 -8.99 -0.34 -0.70
N VAL A 34 -8.44 -0.28 -1.91
CA VAL A 34 -7.05 -0.65 -2.21
C VAL A 34 -6.33 0.61 -2.67
N LEU A 35 -5.29 0.99 -1.92
CA LEU A 35 -4.61 2.25 -2.11
C LEU A 35 -3.52 2.13 -3.20
N GLU A 36 -3.59 3.00 -4.22
CA GLU A 36 -2.57 3.17 -5.26
C GLU A 36 -1.90 4.55 -5.06
N TYR A 37 -0.62 4.56 -4.68
CA TYR A 37 0.05 5.79 -4.29
C TYR A 37 1.58 5.71 -4.32
N ALA A 38 2.18 4.89 -5.20
CA ALA A 38 3.62 4.60 -5.14
C ALA A 38 4.52 5.86 -5.15
N GLY A 39 4.35 6.76 -6.12
CA GLY A 39 5.13 8.02 -6.15
C GLY A 39 4.76 8.99 -5.02
N PHE A 40 3.51 8.97 -4.57
CA PHE A 40 3.05 9.77 -3.45
C PHE A 40 3.61 9.29 -2.10
N ALA A 41 3.86 7.99 -1.96
CA ALA A 41 4.49 7.39 -0.78
C ALA A 41 5.83 8.07 -0.48
N ALA A 42 6.70 8.17 -1.49
CA ALA A 42 7.99 8.86 -1.37
C ALA A 42 7.84 10.32 -0.91
N ARG A 43 6.82 11.04 -1.43
CA ARG A 43 6.56 12.43 -1.04
C ARG A 43 6.14 12.54 0.42
N VAL A 44 5.19 11.73 0.90
CA VAL A 44 4.65 11.86 2.26
C VAL A 44 5.62 11.38 3.32
N THR A 45 6.49 10.42 3.01
CA THR A 45 7.57 9.97 3.91
C THR A 45 8.81 10.84 3.82
N ARG A 46 8.85 11.82 2.90
CA ARG A 46 10.03 12.62 2.57
C ARG A 46 11.22 11.77 2.14
N THR A 47 10.95 10.64 1.49
CA THR A 47 12.00 9.79 0.91
C THR A 47 12.40 10.37 -0.47
N PRO A 48 13.70 10.58 -0.72
CA PRO A 48 14.18 10.95 -2.05
C PRO A 48 13.70 9.95 -3.10
N MET A 49 13.16 10.46 -4.22
CA MET A 49 12.65 9.61 -5.29
C MET A 49 13.70 8.62 -5.84
N PRO A 50 15.01 8.96 -5.96
CA PRO A 50 16.02 7.97 -6.32
C PRO A 50 16.09 6.81 -5.32
N GLU A 51 16.12 7.11 -4.02
CA GLU A 51 16.15 6.09 -2.95
C GLU A 51 14.91 5.18 -2.99
N PHE A 52 13.74 5.76 -3.27
CA PHE A 52 12.50 5.00 -3.45
C PHE A 52 12.54 4.05 -4.65
N LEU A 53 13.14 4.47 -5.77
CA LEU A 53 13.13 3.74 -7.04
C LEU A 53 14.34 2.79 -7.22
N LEU A 54 15.39 2.91 -6.42
CA LEU A 54 16.62 2.13 -6.56
C LEU A 54 16.48 0.69 -6.06
N GLU A 55 15.67 0.45 -5.03
CA GLU A 55 15.53 -0.88 -4.42
C GLU A 55 14.08 -1.22 -4.13
N LEU A 56 13.65 -2.40 -4.57
CA LEU A 56 12.28 -2.88 -4.32
C LEU A 56 11.98 -2.98 -2.82
N ARG A 57 12.92 -3.52 -2.03
CA ARG A 57 12.77 -3.62 -0.57
C ARG A 57 12.51 -2.25 0.04
N ARG A 58 13.34 -1.26 -0.31
CA ARG A 58 13.19 0.12 0.19
C ARG A 58 11.85 0.72 -0.22
N SER A 59 11.43 0.51 -1.47
CA SER A 59 10.13 0.97 -1.95
C SER A 59 8.97 0.40 -1.13
N VAL A 60 9.02 -0.88 -0.75
CA VAL A 60 7.98 -1.54 0.06
C VAL A 60 7.96 -0.97 1.48
N GLU A 61 9.12 -0.78 2.11
CA GLU A 61 9.22 -0.17 3.45
C GLU A 61 8.62 1.24 3.46
N VAL A 62 8.96 2.06 2.47
CA VAL A 62 8.42 3.42 2.30
C VAL A 62 6.90 3.40 2.10
N MET A 63 6.38 2.45 1.32
CA MET A 63 4.94 2.31 1.09
C MET A 63 4.18 1.90 2.36
N ILE A 64 4.76 1.01 3.19
CA ILE A 64 4.20 0.64 4.50
C ILE A 64 4.19 1.86 5.43
N GLN A 65 5.28 2.62 5.51
CA GLN A 65 5.34 3.83 6.33
C GLN A 65 4.30 4.87 5.87
N ALA A 66 4.17 5.06 4.56
CA ALA A 66 3.17 5.95 3.99
C ALA A 66 1.74 5.46 4.25
N TYR A 67 1.48 4.15 4.30
CA TYR A 67 0.17 3.60 4.66
C TYR A 67 -0.29 4.12 6.03
N GLU A 68 0.60 4.07 7.03
CA GLU A 68 0.30 4.51 8.39
C GLU A 68 -0.01 6.02 8.43
N LEU A 69 0.76 6.82 7.69
CA LEU A 69 0.57 8.28 7.60
C LEU A 69 -0.74 8.67 6.89
N VAL A 70 -1.06 7.98 5.78
CA VAL A 70 -2.21 8.30 4.93
C VAL A 70 -3.51 7.87 5.58
N THR A 71 -3.52 6.69 6.19
CA THR A 71 -4.74 6.16 6.80
C THR A 71 -5.03 6.79 8.15
N GLN A 72 -4.03 7.38 8.84
CA GLN A 72 -4.20 7.99 10.17
C GLN A 72 -4.91 7.04 11.17
N GLY A 73 -4.63 5.74 11.08
CA GLY A 73 -5.27 4.71 11.91
C GLY A 73 -6.63 4.21 11.41
N LEU A 74 -7.16 4.76 10.31
CA LEU A 74 -8.25 4.12 9.56
C LEU A 74 -7.74 2.86 8.84
N GLN A 75 -8.66 2.03 8.35
CA GLN A 75 -8.31 0.78 7.69
C GLN A 75 -8.60 0.81 6.20
N ALA A 76 -7.61 0.43 5.40
CA ALA A 76 -7.79 0.04 4.00
C ALA A 76 -7.59 -1.47 3.84
N ASP A 77 -8.21 -2.06 2.81
CA ASP A 77 -8.19 -3.51 2.57
C ASP A 77 -6.89 -3.99 1.93
N GLY A 78 -6.18 -3.09 1.24
CA GLY A 78 -4.90 -3.39 0.64
C GLY A 78 -4.15 -2.15 0.18
N MET A 79 -2.94 -2.40 -0.30
CA MET A 79 -2.03 -1.42 -0.87
C MET A 79 -1.41 -2.04 -2.13
N ASN A 80 -1.19 -1.22 -3.16
CA ASN A 80 -0.60 -1.68 -4.41
C ASN A 80 0.90 -2.06 -4.27
N TYR A 81 1.48 -2.65 -5.31
CA TYR A 81 2.85 -3.17 -5.35
C TYR A 81 3.93 -2.10 -5.08
N GLY A 82 5.04 -2.53 -4.45
CA GLY A 82 6.29 -1.79 -4.43
C GLY A 82 6.85 -1.66 -5.85
N ARG A 83 7.28 -0.45 -6.25
CA ARG A 83 7.70 -0.15 -7.62
C ARG A 83 9.21 0.01 -7.71
N PHE A 84 9.85 -0.83 -8.51
CA PHE A 84 11.18 -0.60 -9.05
C PHE A 84 11.06 -0.25 -10.55
N SER A 85 11.76 0.78 -11.02
CA SER A 85 11.80 1.09 -12.45
C SER A 85 13.05 1.89 -12.83
N PRO A 86 14.01 1.28 -13.55
CA PRO A 86 15.20 1.99 -14.01
C PRO A 86 14.86 3.08 -15.05
N PHE A 87 13.77 2.91 -15.80
CA PHE A 87 13.27 3.95 -16.69
C PHE A 87 12.75 5.18 -15.92
N ALA A 88 12.07 4.99 -14.80
CA ALA A 88 11.63 6.12 -13.98
C ALA A 88 12.82 6.93 -13.42
N LEU A 89 13.93 6.27 -13.07
CA LEU A 89 15.17 6.94 -12.68
C LEU A 89 15.75 7.81 -13.82
N SER A 90 15.61 7.38 -15.08
CA SER A 90 16.13 8.15 -16.22
C SER A 90 15.36 9.45 -16.51
N TYR A 91 14.14 9.61 -15.99
CA TYR A 91 13.35 10.84 -16.12
C TYR A 91 13.46 11.77 -14.91
N LEU A 92 14.18 11.35 -13.86
CA LEU A 92 14.21 12.04 -12.57
C LEU A 92 14.93 13.41 -12.65
N TRP A 93 15.74 13.64 -13.69
CA TRP A 93 16.36 14.95 -13.96
C TRP A 93 15.38 15.99 -14.54
N LEU A 94 14.18 15.58 -14.99
CA LEU A 94 13.14 16.47 -15.54
C LEU A 94 12.21 17.07 -14.47
N SER A 95 12.36 16.64 -13.22
CA SER A 95 11.54 17.06 -12.07
C SER A 95 12.34 17.92 -11.09
#